data_AF-A0A2H0TCL2-F1
#
_entry.id   AF-A0A2H0TCL2-F1
#
_cell.length_a   1.000
_cell.length_b   1.000
_cell.length_c   1.000
_cell.angle_alpha   90.00
_cell.angle_beta   90.00
_cell.angle_gamma   90.00
#
_symmetry.space_group_name_H-M   'P 1'
#
loop_
_entity.id
_entity.type
_entity.pdbx_description
1 polymer ?
#
loop_
_entity_poly.entity_id
_entity_poly.type
_entity_poly.pdbx_seq_one_letter_code
_entity_poly.pdbx_strand_id
1 'polypeptide(L)'
;MKKMKDKNNEIVINKQDVVPYIYFVCSMAQRGKMYGGLSGKSDYIGGVFDRWINIIPESVIFNKHFLPKIADNLEVISDYYEYNPKKSGIAPDVLGVKNGTRAIPFVEYVNKWQALNNAPQIEVKSFKKAQYMVSLRNQGYDKQYLVMVDTNLDSDYLLPFFEQIVTSEDIYNKLKMDDSVFIKKNENKDLLPVTKIKRDNTDLGSLKLITVCLASDFMQCSNLYNGGESPFYIKEIKETRTPRTLTQTVSFSGLVKKNKNNLYCWKDNKLDSNTKHKLLDIHVENLDKIKFLKNSKSSITIYTKDKAQINDMPLEANKTYIIKFQLLDRSGSNNGEYFMHKSIIDKIPSKENMMLNDIRQYLK
;
A
#
# COMPACT_ATOMS: atom_id res chain seq x y z
N MET A 1 -15.53 5.41 28.50
CA MET A 1 -15.61 6.38 27.39
C MET A 1 -15.40 5.67 26.07
N LYS A 2 -16.45 5.63 25.23
CA LYS A 2 -16.46 5.05 23.88
C LYS A 2 -15.46 5.79 22.98
N LYS A 3 -14.44 5.10 22.46
CA LYS A 3 -13.79 5.53 21.22
C LYS A 3 -14.75 5.25 20.07
N MET A 4 -15.54 6.24 19.68
CA MET A 4 -15.92 6.40 18.28
C MET A 4 -14.61 6.68 17.53
N LYS A 5 -13.95 5.63 17.04
CA LYS A 5 -12.94 5.77 15.99
C LYS A 5 -13.73 5.91 14.70
N ASP A 6 -13.53 7.03 14.02
CA ASP A 6 -14.19 7.43 12.77
C ASP A 6 -14.43 6.27 11.82
N LYS A 7 -15.71 6.02 11.56
CA LYS A 7 -16.19 5.01 10.61
C LYS A 7 -16.43 5.57 9.21
N ASN A 8 -15.99 6.79 8.89
CA ASN A 8 -16.47 7.54 7.70
C ASN A 8 -15.42 8.16 6.76
N ASN A 9 -14.17 7.68 6.70
CA ASN A 9 -13.16 8.23 5.75
C ASN A 9 -12.82 7.27 4.59
N GLU A 10 -13.77 6.42 4.16
CA GLU A 10 -13.61 5.65 2.93
C GLU A 10 -14.10 6.48 1.73
N ILE A 11 -13.23 6.67 0.75
CA ILE A 11 -13.50 7.36 -0.49
C ILE A 11 -13.85 6.29 -1.52
N VAL A 12 -15.10 6.29 -1.97
CA VAL A 12 -15.56 5.35 -2.99
C VAL A 12 -14.90 5.69 -4.33
N ILE A 13 -14.40 4.66 -5.01
CA ILE A 13 -13.94 4.74 -6.41
C ILE A 13 -15.11 4.30 -7.27
N ASN A 14 -15.57 5.14 -8.17
CA ASN A 14 -16.66 4.84 -9.09
C ASN A 14 -16.11 4.66 -10.50
N LYS A 15 -16.92 4.09 -11.39
CA LYS A 15 -16.56 3.90 -12.80
C LYS A 15 -16.00 5.17 -13.46
N GLN A 16 -16.65 6.31 -13.23
CA GLN A 16 -16.31 7.60 -13.85
C GLN A 16 -14.91 8.08 -13.50
N ASP A 17 -14.43 7.81 -12.28
CA ASP A 17 -13.09 8.22 -11.87
C ASP A 17 -11.99 7.49 -12.66
N VAL A 18 -12.30 6.30 -13.17
CA VAL A 18 -11.32 5.41 -13.79
C VAL A 18 -11.38 5.44 -15.32
N VAL A 19 -12.48 5.94 -15.92
CA VAL A 19 -12.67 6.01 -17.38
C VAL A 19 -11.47 6.64 -18.11
N PRO A 20 -10.92 7.81 -17.71
CA PRO A 20 -9.78 8.40 -18.40
C PRO A 20 -8.54 7.49 -18.38
N TYR A 21 -8.32 6.78 -17.28
CA TYR A 21 -7.21 5.82 -17.15
C TYR A 21 -7.42 4.57 -18.00
N ILE A 22 -8.64 4.04 -18.10
CA ILE A 22 -8.95 2.94 -19.01
C ILE A 22 -8.62 3.35 -20.44
N TYR A 23 -9.05 4.55 -20.87
CA TYR A 23 -8.74 5.06 -22.20
C TYR A 23 -7.23 5.18 -22.43
N PHE A 24 -6.51 5.78 -21.48
CA PHE A 24 -5.07 5.95 -21.57
C PHE A 24 -4.32 4.61 -21.68
N VAL A 25 -4.68 3.63 -20.85
CA VAL A 25 -4.12 2.27 -20.89
C VAL A 25 -4.41 1.57 -22.22
N CYS A 26 -5.65 1.64 -22.72
CA CYS A 26 -6.01 1.08 -24.01
C CYS A 26 -5.22 1.73 -25.16
N SER A 27 -5.04 3.07 -25.12
CA SER A 27 -4.23 3.81 -26.09
C SER A 27 -2.77 3.35 -26.09
N MET A 28 -2.16 3.18 -24.91
CA MET A 28 -0.80 2.66 -24.79
C MET A 28 -0.68 1.24 -25.34
N ALA A 29 -1.64 0.36 -25.01
CA ALA A 29 -1.63 -1.03 -25.43
C ALA A 29 -1.75 -1.17 -26.96
N GLN A 30 -2.62 -0.38 -27.61
CA GLN A 30 -2.78 -0.40 -29.07
C GLN A 30 -1.51 -0.01 -29.84
N ARG A 31 -0.67 0.83 -29.24
CA ARG A 31 0.57 1.30 -29.88
C ARG A 31 1.75 0.35 -29.72
N GLY A 32 1.63 -0.68 -28.88
CA GLY A 32 2.66 -1.71 -28.67
C GLY A 32 3.99 -1.19 -28.08
N LYS A 33 3.97 -0.01 -27.44
CA LYS A 33 5.16 0.64 -26.88
C LYS A 33 5.09 0.68 -25.36
N MET A 34 5.46 -0.41 -24.69
CA MET A 34 5.77 -0.34 -23.26
C MET A 34 7.27 -0.08 -23.05
N TYR A 35 7.59 0.89 -22.19
CA TYR A 35 8.96 1.10 -21.72
C TYR A 35 9.32 0.02 -20.69
N GLY A 36 10.36 -0.74 -20.98
CA GLY A 36 10.88 -1.80 -20.12
C GLY A 36 10.92 -3.12 -20.87
N GLY A 37 12.12 -3.59 -21.21
CA GLY A 37 12.31 -4.85 -21.90
C GLY A 37 11.77 -5.99 -21.05
N LEU A 38 10.62 -6.54 -21.43
CA LEU A 38 10.11 -7.78 -20.91
C LEU A 38 9.70 -8.63 -22.10
N SER A 39 10.56 -9.60 -22.44
CA SER A 39 10.19 -10.67 -23.35
C SER A 39 9.02 -11.47 -22.74
N GLY A 40 7.79 -11.25 -23.19
CA GLY A 40 6.61 -12.00 -22.75
C GLY A 40 5.27 -11.34 -23.05
N LYS A 41 4.16 -11.95 -22.58
CA LYS A 41 2.79 -11.38 -22.70
C LYS A 41 2.55 -10.14 -21.80
N SER A 42 3.54 -9.74 -21.00
CA SER A 42 3.50 -8.59 -20.08
C SER A 42 3.36 -7.24 -20.76
N ASP A 43 3.66 -7.16 -22.05
CA ASP A 43 3.64 -5.91 -22.81
C ASP A 43 2.30 -5.70 -23.54
N TYR A 44 1.39 -6.68 -23.45
CA TYR A 44 0.01 -6.55 -23.93
C TYR A 44 -0.88 -5.93 -22.86
N ILE A 45 -2.11 -5.57 -23.26
CA ILE A 45 -3.08 -4.80 -22.48
C ILE A 45 -3.23 -5.26 -21.01
N GLY A 46 -3.22 -6.58 -20.75
CA GLY A 46 -3.34 -7.10 -19.38
C GLY A 46 -2.16 -6.72 -18.47
N GLY A 47 -0.93 -6.74 -18.98
CA GLY A 47 0.24 -6.31 -18.22
C GLY A 47 0.36 -4.78 -18.10
N VAL A 48 -0.16 -4.05 -19.09
CA VAL A 48 -0.32 -2.58 -18.99
C VAL A 48 -1.28 -2.24 -17.84
N PHE A 49 -2.43 -2.89 -17.77
CA PHE A 49 -3.39 -2.68 -16.68
C PHE A 49 -2.80 -2.95 -15.29
N ASP A 50 -2.05 -4.05 -15.12
CA ASP A 50 -1.46 -4.39 -13.81
C ASP A 50 -0.43 -3.33 -13.34
N ARG A 51 0.31 -2.72 -14.27
CA ARG A 51 1.26 -1.64 -13.95
C ARG A 51 0.57 -0.33 -13.58
N TRP A 52 -0.48 0.01 -14.34
CA TRP A 52 -1.15 1.30 -14.26
C TRP A 52 -2.32 1.34 -13.26
N ILE A 53 -2.72 0.22 -12.66
CA ILE A 53 -3.72 0.24 -11.57
C ILE A 53 -3.29 1.15 -10.39
N ASN A 54 -1.98 1.36 -10.22
CA ASN A 54 -1.43 2.15 -9.14
C ASN A 54 -1.65 3.66 -9.29
N ILE A 55 -2.06 4.15 -10.47
CA ILE A 55 -2.36 5.58 -10.69
C ILE A 55 -3.80 5.97 -10.36
N ILE A 56 -4.72 5.01 -10.27
CA ILE A 56 -6.12 5.27 -9.90
C ILE A 56 -6.21 6.05 -8.57
N PRO A 57 -5.46 5.69 -7.50
CA PRO A 57 -5.52 6.41 -6.25
C PRO A 57 -5.08 7.86 -6.33
N GLU A 58 -4.22 8.23 -7.29
CA GLU A 58 -3.61 9.55 -7.40
C GLU A 58 -4.65 10.64 -7.67
N SER A 59 -5.46 10.52 -8.72
CA SER A 59 -6.48 11.54 -8.96
C SER A 59 -7.64 11.44 -7.99
N VAL A 60 -8.05 10.23 -7.62
CA VAL A 60 -9.24 10.02 -6.78
C VAL A 60 -9.05 10.65 -5.40
N ILE A 61 -7.89 10.45 -4.76
CA ILE A 61 -7.64 11.04 -3.44
C ILE A 61 -7.60 12.57 -3.52
N PHE A 62 -7.08 13.14 -4.59
CA PHE A 62 -7.03 14.59 -4.76
C PHE A 62 -8.41 15.18 -5.05
N ASN A 63 -9.10 14.66 -6.07
CA ASN A 63 -10.39 15.18 -6.52
C ASN A 63 -11.50 15.00 -5.48
N LYS A 64 -11.48 13.91 -4.70
CA LYS A 64 -12.57 13.62 -3.75
C LYS A 64 -12.29 13.98 -2.30
N HIS A 65 -11.02 14.17 -1.91
CA HIS A 65 -10.67 14.44 -0.51
C HIS A 65 -9.86 15.71 -0.31
N PHE A 66 -8.79 15.96 -1.05
CA PHE A 66 -7.95 17.14 -0.79
C PHE A 66 -8.49 18.42 -1.43
N LEU A 67 -8.75 18.41 -2.74
CA LEU A 67 -9.15 19.61 -3.49
C LEU A 67 -10.49 20.20 -3.04
N PRO A 68 -11.53 19.41 -2.67
CA PRO A 68 -12.77 19.95 -2.11
C PRO A 68 -12.56 20.74 -0.80
N LYS A 69 -11.47 20.48 -0.06
CA LYS A 69 -11.12 21.28 1.13
C LYS A 69 -10.50 22.63 0.79
N ILE A 70 -10.11 22.84 -0.47
CA ILE A 70 -9.48 24.05 -0.99
C ILE A 70 -10.52 24.91 -1.70
N ALA A 71 -11.18 24.35 -2.72
CA ALA A 71 -12.28 24.96 -3.46
C ALA A 71 -13.04 23.91 -4.29
N ASP A 72 -14.33 24.14 -4.53
CA ASP A 72 -15.25 23.16 -5.14
C ASP A 72 -15.02 22.90 -6.64
N ASN A 73 -14.28 23.78 -7.33
CA ASN A 73 -14.11 23.76 -8.78
C ASN A 73 -12.70 23.37 -9.23
N LEU A 74 -11.94 22.74 -8.34
CA LEU A 74 -10.58 22.28 -8.59
C LEU A 74 -10.55 20.82 -9.02
N GLU A 75 -9.72 20.53 -10.02
CA GLU A 75 -9.46 19.18 -10.50
C GLU A 75 -7.95 18.96 -10.62
N VAL A 76 -7.47 17.79 -10.23
CA VAL A 76 -6.05 17.43 -10.34
C VAL A 76 -5.66 17.21 -11.80
N ILE A 77 -4.45 17.63 -12.17
CA ILE A 77 -3.87 17.33 -13.48
C ILE A 77 -2.97 16.10 -13.30
N SER A 78 -3.42 14.95 -13.79
CA SER A 78 -2.65 13.70 -13.81
C SER A 78 -1.69 13.61 -14.99
N ASP A 79 -0.64 12.80 -14.85
CA ASP A 79 0.29 12.51 -15.95
C ASP A 79 -0.32 11.50 -16.94
N TYR A 80 -0.64 12.01 -18.13
CA TYR A 80 -1.03 11.21 -19.30
C TYR A 80 0.01 11.29 -20.42
N TYR A 81 1.23 11.76 -20.14
CA TYR A 81 2.30 11.80 -21.12
C TYR A 81 2.95 10.43 -21.27
N GLU A 82 3.23 10.05 -22.51
CA GLU A 82 4.06 8.89 -22.82
C GLU A 82 5.51 9.34 -23.04
N TYR A 83 6.43 8.91 -22.18
CA TYR A 83 7.85 9.24 -22.30
C TYR A 83 8.76 8.14 -21.78
N ASN A 84 10.03 8.17 -22.18
CA ASN A 84 11.04 7.29 -21.64
C ASN A 84 11.57 7.88 -20.31
N PRO A 85 11.26 7.30 -19.15
CA PRO A 85 11.66 7.87 -17.86
C PRO A 85 13.18 7.90 -17.68
N LYS A 86 13.93 7.07 -18.40
CA LYS A 86 15.41 7.10 -18.39
C LYS A 86 15.98 8.34 -19.07
N LYS A 87 15.23 8.96 -19.98
CA LYS A 87 15.64 10.18 -20.69
C LYS A 87 15.03 11.43 -20.05
N SER A 88 13.74 11.36 -19.74
CA SER A 88 12.91 12.50 -19.35
C SER A 88 12.82 12.73 -17.83
N GLY A 89 13.31 11.79 -17.03
CA GLY A 89 12.94 11.71 -15.61
C GLY A 89 11.52 11.18 -15.43
N ILE A 90 11.07 11.04 -14.19
CA ILE A 90 9.70 10.63 -13.84
C ILE A 90 8.95 11.89 -13.40
N ALA A 91 7.77 12.13 -13.95
CA ALA A 91 6.92 13.23 -13.49
C ALA A 91 6.36 12.90 -12.10
N PRO A 92 6.08 13.89 -11.24
CA PRO A 92 5.35 13.62 -10.01
C PRO A 92 3.92 13.18 -10.30
N ASP A 93 3.33 12.45 -9.36
CA ASP A 93 1.96 11.93 -9.46
C ASP A 93 0.90 13.05 -9.60
N VAL A 94 1.22 14.26 -9.15
CA VAL A 94 0.38 15.47 -9.32
C VAL A 94 1.14 16.52 -10.13
N LEU A 95 0.74 16.72 -11.40
CA LEU A 95 1.36 17.72 -12.27
C LEU A 95 0.91 19.15 -11.97
N GLY A 96 -0.25 19.31 -11.34
CA GLY A 96 -0.86 20.61 -11.06
C GLY A 96 -2.34 20.49 -10.76
N VAL A 97 -3.02 21.64 -10.78
CA VAL A 97 -4.47 21.76 -10.55
C VAL A 97 -5.11 22.62 -11.63
N LYS A 98 -6.30 22.23 -12.05
CA LYS A 98 -7.16 22.98 -12.97
C LYS A 98 -8.27 23.68 -12.17
N ASN A 99 -8.49 24.95 -12.47
CA ASN A 99 -9.58 25.77 -11.94
C ASN A 99 -10.45 26.24 -13.12
N GLY A 100 -11.55 25.55 -13.38
CA GLY A 100 -12.34 25.76 -14.60
C GLY A 100 -11.51 25.49 -15.86
N THR A 101 -11.25 26.49 -16.69
CA THR A 101 -10.40 26.35 -17.90
C THR A 101 -8.93 26.66 -17.66
N ARG A 102 -8.58 27.24 -16.50
CA ARG A 102 -7.21 27.65 -16.18
C ARG A 102 -6.43 26.46 -15.59
N ALA A 103 -5.34 26.08 -16.23
CA ALA A 103 -4.37 25.13 -15.67
C ALA A 103 -3.31 25.89 -14.84
N ILE A 104 -3.04 25.40 -13.63
CA ILE A 104 -2.00 25.92 -12.74
C ILE A 104 -1.01 24.77 -12.49
N PRO A 105 0.11 24.74 -13.21
CA PRO A 105 1.09 23.65 -13.11
C PRO A 105 1.88 23.71 -11.80
N PHE A 106 2.29 22.56 -11.28
CA PHE A 106 3.29 22.43 -10.22
C PHE A 106 4.67 22.04 -10.76
N VAL A 107 4.70 21.50 -11.97
CA VAL A 107 5.91 21.12 -12.70
C VAL A 107 5.83 21.58 -14.15
N GLU A 108 7.00 21.69 -14.76
CA GLU A 108 7.15 21.91 -16.19
C GLU A 108 8.15 20.92 -16.79
N TYR A 109 8.06 20.71 -18.10
CA TYR A 109 9.01 19.87 -18.83
C TYR A 109 9.96 20.74 -19.67
N VAL A 110 11.24 20.78 -19.30
CA VAL A 110 12.30 21.48 -20.04
C VAL A 110 13.42 20.48 -20.30
N ASN A 111 13.22 19.59 -21.27
CA ASN A 111 14.03 18.40 -21.56
C ASN A 111 14.14 17.38 -20.40
N LYS A 112 13.57 17.72 -19.24
CA LYS A 112 13.36 16.90 -18.05
C LYS A 112 12.22 17.52 -17.24
N TRP A 113 11.52 16.71 -16.45
CA TRP A 113 10.56 17.22 -15.48
C TRP A 113 11.27 18.04 -14.39
N GLN A 114 10.77 19.24 -14.11
CA GLN A 114 11.28 20.10 -13.05
C GLN A 114 10.16 20.77 -12.27
N ALA A 115 10.35 20.88 -10.97
CA ALA A 115 9.46 21.59 -10.07
C ALA A 115 9.45 23.09 -10.37
N LEU A 116 8.26 23.68 -10.39
CA LEU A 116 8.13 25.14 -10.40
C LEU A 116 8.45 25.70 -9.01
N ASN A 117 9.00 26.92 -8.97
CA ASN A 117 9.36 27.56 -7.71
C ASN A 117 8.14 27.67 -6.79
N ASN A 118 8.32 27.26 -5.53
CA ASN A 118 7.28 27.23 -4.48
C ASN A 118 6.08 26.31 -4.76
N ALA A 119 6.10 25.52 -5.83
CA ALA A 119 5.04 24.56 -6.09
C ALA A 119 5.13 23.39 -5.10
N PRO A 120 3.99 22.92 -4.56
CA PRO A 120 3.97 21.71 -3.75
C PRO A 120 4.35 20.51 -4.64
N GLN A 121 5.27 19.68 -4.14
CA GLN A 121 5.69 18.45 -4.79
C GLN A 121 5.08 17.28 -4.02
N ILE A 122 4.37 16.40 -4.72
CA ILE A 122 3.49 15.40 -4.11
C ILE A 122 3.69 14.07 -4.81
N GLU A 123 3.88 13.03 -4.01
CA GLU A 123 3.88 11.63 -4.40
C GLU A 123 2.78 10.89 -3.63
N VAL A 124 2.00 10.06 -4.31
CA VAL A 124 0.97 9.21 -3.72
C VAL A 124 1.48 7.78 -3.65
N LYS A 125 1.60 7.26 -2.43
CA LYS A 125 1.91 5.84 -2.19
C LYS A 125 0.64 5.10 -1.83
N SER A 126 0.21 4.23 -2.74
CA SER A 126 -0.96 3.37 -2.55
C SER A 126 -0.57 1.97 -2.11
N PHE A 127 -1.38 1.37 -1.22
CA PHE A 127 -1.09 0.08 -0.62
C PHE A 127 -2.28 -0.87 -0.73
N LYS A 128 -2.03 -2.06 -1.28
CA LYS A 128 -3.02 -3.14 -1.27
C LYS A 128 -3.23 -3.65 0.16
N LYS A 129 -4.42 -4.18 0.46
CA LYS A 129 -4.73 -4.78 1.78
C LYS A 129 -3.73 -5.85 2.22
N ALA A 130 -3.24 -6.67 1.29
CA ALA A 130 -2.30 -7.76 1.57
C ALA A 130 -0.83 -7.32 1.70
N GLN A 131 -0.52 -6.04 1.53
CA GLN A 131 0.84 -5.52 1.66
C GLN A 131 1.21 -5.29 3.13
N TYR A 132 2.44 -5.67 3.52
CA TYR A 132 2.91 -5.60 4.91
C TYR A 132 3.94 -4.50 5.17
N MET A 133 4.63 -4.05 4.12
CA MET A 133 5.72 -3.08 4.22
C MET A 133 5.56 -1.99 3.19
N VAL A 134 6.14 -0.84 3.50
CA VAL A 134 6.32 0.28 2.60
C VAL A 134 7.80 0.58 2.50
N SER A 135 8.26 0.91 1.29
CA SER A 135 9.66 1.23 1.04
C SER A 135 9.83 2.53 0.27
N LEU A 136 10.98 3.19 0.50
CA LEU A 136 11.32 4.46 -0.12
C LEU A 136 12.83 4.53 -0.35
N ARG A 137 13.27 4.79 -1.58
CA ARG A 137 14.69 4.98 -1.92
C ARG A 137 14.99 6.47 -1.97
N ASN A 138 15.84 7.00 -1.10
CA ASN A 138 16.14 8.43 -1.12
C ASN A 138 16.80 8.84 -2.46
N GLN A 139 16.08 9.64 -3.26
CA GLN A 139 16.59 10.23 -4.51
C GLN A 139 16.61 11.76 -4.45
N GLY A 140 16.76 12.34 -3.25
CA GLY A 140 16.88 13.79 -3.04
C GLY A 140 15.55 14.54 -2.95
N TYR A 141 14.49 13.87 -2.52
CA TYR A 141 13.13 14.41 -2.47
C TYR A 141 12.62 14.64 -1.03
N ASP A 142 13.52 14.93 -0.08
CA ASP A 142 13.25 15.07 1.35
C ASP A 142 12.10 16.05 1.71
N LYS A 143 11.85 17.04 0.83
CA LYS A 143 10.82 18.07 0.97
C LYS A 143 9.49 17.74 0.27
N GLN A 144 9.40 16.62 -0.45
CA GLN A 144 8.17 16.22 -1.11
C GLN A 144 7.17 15.66 -0.10
N TYR A 145 5.89 15.94 -0.34
CA TYR A 145 4.78 15.33 0.38
C TYR A 145 4.58 13.90 -0.09
N LEU A 146 4.48 12.97 0.86
CA LEU A 146 4.03 11.61 0.64
C LEU A 146 2.59 11.50 1.13
N VAL A 147 1.67 11.25 0.21
CA VAL A 147 0.27 10.94 0.47
C VAL A 147 0.13 9.42 0.53
N MET A 148 -0.13 8.88 1.72
CA MET A 148 -0.16 7.43 1.95
C MET A 148 -1.60 6.94 2.05
N VAL A 149 -2.01 6.09 1.10
CA VAL A 149 -3.38 5.62 0.96
C VAL A 149 -3.47 4.10 0.96
N ASP A 150 -4.47 3.58 1.65
CA ASP A 150 -4.92 2.21 1.51
C ASP A 150 -5.87 2.10 0.33
N THR A 151 -5.65 1.11 -0.53
CA THR A 151 -6.48 0.82 -1.70
C THR A 151 -7.12 -0.56 -1.55
N ASN A 152 -8.44 -0.59 -1.69
CA ASN A 152 -9.25 -1.80 -1.67
C ASN A 152 -10.16 -1.82 -2.91
N LEU A 153 -9.55 -2.12 -4.07
CA LEU A 153 -10.28 -2.37 -5.30
C LEU A 153 -10.94 -3.75 -5.27
N ASP A 154 -12.14 -3.84 -5.82
CA ASP A 154 -12.82 -5.12 -6.02
C ASP A 154 -12.01 -6.01 -6.96
N SER A 155 -12.09 -7.32 -6.80
CA SER A 155 -11.35 -8.27 -7.65
C SER A 155 -11.72 -8.18 -9.14
N ASP A 156 -12.91 -7.67 -9.43
CA ASP A 156 -13.52 -7.53 -10.75
C ASP A 156 -13.74 -6.06 -11.13
N TYR A 157 -12.96 -5.13 -10.57
CA TYR A 157 -13.08 -3.68 -10.83
C TYR A 157 -12.98 -3.27 -12.32
N LEU A 158 -12.40 -4.11 -13.18
CA LEU A 158 -12.36 -3.88 -14.63
C LEU A 158 -13.63 -4.35 -15.36
N LEU A 159 -14.42 -5.25 -14.76
CA LEU A 159 -15.61 -5.84 -15.38
C LEU A 159 -16.59 -4.79 -15.93
N PRO A 160 -16.85 -3.65 -15.25
CA PRO A 160 -17.76 -2.62 -15.76
C PRO A 160 -17.32 -1.94 -17.07
N PHE A 161 -16.09 -2.17 -17.55
CA PHE A 161 -15.55 -1.58 -18.78
C PHE A 161 -15.58 -2.56 -19.97
N PHE A 162 -15.91 -3.82 -19.75
CA PHE A 162 -16.11 -4.78 -20.84
C PHE A 162 -17.47 -4.58 -21.50
N GLU A 163 -17.57 -5.02 -22.76
CA GLU A 163 -18.86 -5.08 -23.45
C GLU A 163 -19.81 -6.04 -22.74
N GLN A 164 -21.09 -5.66 -22.63
CA GLN A 164 -22.11 -6.45 -21.95
C GLN A 164 -22.28 -7.86 -22.52
N ILE A 165 -21.94 -8.07 -23.79
CA ILE A 165 -21.97 -9.38 -24.45
C ILE A 165 -21.10 -10.41 -23.72
N VAL A 166 -19.97 -9.97 -23.13
CA VAL A 166 -19.04 -10.83 -22.38
C VAL A 166 -19.69 -11.42 -21.14
N THR A 167 -20.63 -10.70 -20.53
CA THR A 167 -21.34 -11.12 -19.31
C THR A 167 -22.76 -11.64 -19.59
N SER A 168 -23.08 -11.92 -20.85
CA SER A 168 -24.43 -12.33 -21.26
C SER A 168 -24.79 -13.75 -20.81
N GLU A 169 -26.09 -13.99 -20.64
CA GLU A 169 -26.64 -15.30 -20.33
C GLU A 169 -26.35 -16.33 -21.44
N ASP A 170 -26.31 -15.89 -22.69
CA ASP A 170 -25.98 -16.75 -23.84
C ASP A 170 -24.55 -17.30 -23.75
N ILE A 171 -23.57 -16.46 -23.40
CA ILE A 171 -22.19 -16.91 -23.19
C ILE A 171 -22.11 -17.83 -21.97
N TYR A 172 -22.77 -17.49 -20.86
CA TYR A 172 -22.82 -18.35 -19.68
C TYR A 172 -23.36 -19.75 -20.01
N ASN A 173 -24.44 -19.85 -20.78
CA ASN A 173 -25.03 -21.11 -21.17
C ASN A 173 -24.14 -21.93 -22.11
N LYS A 174 -23.38 -21.28 -23.01
CA LYS A 174 -22.39 -21.96 -23.88
C LYS A 174 -21.20 -22.55 -23.11
N LEU A 175 -20.90 -22.01 -21.92
CA LEU A 175 -19.79 -22.48 -21.08
C LEU A 175 -20.19 -23.64 -20.15
N LYS A 176 -21.46 -24.04 -20.11
CA LYS A 176 -21.91 -25.17 -19.31
C LYS A 176 -21.38 -26.47 -19.91
N MET A 177 -20.75 -27.28 -19.05
CA MET A 177 -20.26 -28.60 -19.40
C MET A 177 -21.37 -29.64 -19.15
N ASP A 178 -21.35 -30.73 -19.91
CA ASP A 178 -22.23 -31.87 -19.66
C ASP A 178 -21.62 -32.78 -18.58
N ASP A 179 -21.97 -32.50 -17.33
CA ASP A 179 -21.48 -33.25 -16.18
C ASP A 179 -21.82 -34.74 -16.27
N SER A 180 -22.92 -35.12 -16.94
CA SER A 180 -23.32 -36.52 -17.10
C SER A 180 -22.34 -37.33 -17.96
N VAL A 181 -21.64 -36.66 -18.87
CA VAL A 181 -20.63 -37.24 -19.75
C VAL A 181 -19.26 -37.25 -19.09
N PHE A 182 -18.89 -36.15 -18.42
CA PHE A 182 -17.50 -35.93 -17.96
C PHE A 182 -17.27 -36.27 -16.48
N ILE A 183 -18.32 -36.38 -15.65
CA ILE A 183 -18.19 -36.52 -14.20
C ILE A 183 -18.91 -37.79 -13.71
N LYS A 184 -18.14 -38.85 -13.45
CA LYS A 184 -18.66 -40.09 -12.87
C LYS A 184 -18.90 -39.99 -11.36
N LYS A 185 -18.09 -39.20 -10.64
CA LYS A 185 -18.14 -39.03 -9.18
C LYS A 185 -17.42 -37.74 -8.77
N ASN A 186 -18.05 -36.91 -7.93
CA ASN A 186 -17.49 -35.64 -7.43
C ASN A 186 -17.95 -35.34 -5.98
N GLU A 187 -17.82 -36.32 -5.08
CA GLU A 187 -18.31 -36.21 -3.70
C GLU A 187 -17.60 -35.11 -2.88
N ASN A 188 -16.33 -34.85 -3.19
CA ASN A 188 -15.51 -33.84 -2.51
C ASN A 188 -15.78 -32.41 -3.01
N LYS A 189 -16.54 -32.25 -4.11
CA LYS A 189 -16.80 -30.96 -4.79
C LYS A 189 -15.53 -30.26 -5.28
N ASP A 190 -14.55 -31.05 -5.74
CA ASP A 190 -13.30 -30.54 -6.31
C ASP A 190 -13.51 -29.92 -7.71
N LEU A 191 -14.56 -30.34 -8.41
CA LEU A 191 -15.02 -29.74 -9.66
C LEU A 191 -16.25 -28.88 -9.42
N LEU A 192 -16.19 -27.61 -9.84
CA LEU A 192 -17.31 -26.66 -9.75
C LEU A 192 -17.72 -26.22 -11.15
N PRO A 193 -19.03 -26.03 -11.42
CA PRO A 193 -19.47 -25.45 -12.68
C PRO A 193 -18.98 -24.01 -12.83
N VAL A 194 -18.97 -23.51 -14.06
CA VAL A 194 -18.72 -22.09 -14.32
C VAL A 194 -19.69 -21.21 -13.52
N THR A 195 -19.16 -20.18 -12.86
CA THR A 195 -19.94 -19.25 -12.07
C THR A 195 -20.53 -18.17 -12.96
N LYS A 196 -21.86 -17.96 -12.89
CA LYS A 196 -22.50 -16.84 -13.59
C LYS A 196 -21.99 -15.50 -13.05
N ILE A 197 -21.54 -14.65 -13.94
CA ILE A 197 -21.10 -13.29 -13.60
C ILE A 197 -22.33 -12.46 -13.19
N LYS A 198 -22.26 -11.81 -12.03
CA LYS A 198 -23.28 -10.87 -11.54
C LYS A 198 -22.57 -9.65 -10.96
N ARG A 199 -22.86 -8.47 -11.49
CA ARG A 199 -22.38 -7.20 -10.94
C ARG A 199 -23.41 -6.11 -11.17
N ASP A 200 -24.05 -5.71 -10.08
CA ASP A 200 -25.06 -4.64 -10.10
C ASP A 200 -24.49 -3.31 -9.59
N ASN A 201 -23.25 -3.32 -9.07
CA ASN A 201 -22.59 -2.14 -8.49
C ASN A 201 -21.66 -1.44 -9.50
N THR A 202 -21.75 -0.11 -9.56
CA THR A 202 -20.85 0.77 -10.31
C THR A 202 -19.62 1.21 -9.53
N ASP A 203 -19.60 1.02 -8.21
CA ASP A 203 -18.41 1.23 -7.40
C ASP A 203 -17.39 0.17 -7.75
N LEU A 204 -16.12 0.55 -7.72
CA LEU A 204 -14.97 -0.27 -8.11
C LEU A 204 -14.12 -0.66 -6.91
N GLY A 205 -14.45 -0.14 -5.73
CA GLY A 205 -13.73 -0.30 -4.48
C GLY A 205 -13.63 1.01 -3.71
N SER A 206 -12.66 1.10 -2.81
CA SER A 206 -12.45 2.27 -1.96
C SER A 206 -10.99 2.60 -1.71
N LEU A 207 -10.75 3.87 -1.38
CA LEU A 207 -9.51 4.39 -0.83
C LEU A 207 -9.70 4.83 0.60
N LYS A 208 -8.63 4.76 1.38
CA LYS A 208 -8.58 5.33 2.72
C LYS A 208 -7.26 6.05 2.93
N LEU A 209 -7.32 7.34 3.24
CA LEU A 209 -6.12 8.07 3.65
C LEU A 209 -5.59 7.52 4.97
N ILE A 210 -4.31 7.14 4.98
CA ILE A 210 -3.60 6.74 6.20
C ILE A 210 -2.97 7.97 6.85
N THR A 211 -2.13 8.69 6.10
CA THR A 211 -1.48 9.93 6.55
C THR A 211 -0.95 10.71 5.35
N VAL A 212 -0.61 11.98 5.56
CA VAL A 212 0.23 12.77 4.66
C VAL A 212 1.47 13.14 5.46
N CYS A 213 2.68 12.95 4.94
CA CYS A 213 3.90 13.37 5.63
C CYS A 213 4.92 13.93 4.64
N LEU A 214 6.05 14.48 5.10
CA LEU A 214 7.18 14.69 4.20
C LEU A 214 7.96 13.38 4.06
N ALA A 215 8.64 13.22 2.92
CA ALA A 215 9.56 12.10 2.72
C ALA A 215 10.62 12.02 3.84
N SER A 216 11.11 13.17 4.31
CA SER A 216 12.01 13.25 5.46
C SER A 216 11.41 12.70 6.76
N ASP A 217 10.12 12.92 7.04
CA ASP A 217 9.49 12.36 8.25
C ASP A 217 9.35 10.84 8.15
N PHE A 218 8.97 10.34 6.96
CA PHE A 218 8.91 8.90 6.70
C PHE A 218 10.29 8.27 6.89
N MET A 219 11.34 8.85 6.31
CA MET A 219 12.71 8.34 6.47
C MET A 219 13.15 8.34 7.94
N GLN A 220 12.79 9.37 8.71
CA GLN A 220 13.09 9.41 10.15
C GLN A 220 12.37 8.32 10.94
N CYS A 221 11.16 7.92 10.53
CA CYS A 221 10.36 6.89 11.17
C CYS A 221 10.58 5.47 10.61
N SER A 222 11.49 5.32 9.65
CA SER A 222 11.76 4.07 8.96
C SER A 222 13.14 3.51 9.31
N ASN A 223 13.34 2.24 9.00
CA ASN A 223 14.64 1.59 9.10
C ASN A 223 15.36 1.69 7.74
N LEU A 224 16.57 2.24 7.72
CA LEU A 224 17.44 2.21 6.54
C LEU A 224 18.13 0.85 6.42
N TYR A 225 17.97 0.19 5.28
CA TYR A 225 18.67 -1.04 4.92
C TYR A 225 19.64 -0.75 3.79
N ASN A 226 20.92 -0.99 4.02
CA ASN A 226 21.97 -0.83 3.02
C ASN A 226 21.91 -1.95 1.96
N GLY A 227 22.76 -1.85 0.94
CA GLY A 227 22.93 -2.93 -0.04
C GLY A 227 23.22 -4.28 0.64
N GLY A 228 22.51 -5.33 0.22
CA GLY A 228 22.60 -6.68 0.77
C GLY A 228 21.94 -6.89 2.14
N GLU A 229 21.41 -5.85 2.79
CA GLU A 229 20.68 -5.98 4.04
C GLU A 229 19.19 -6.27 3.79
N SER A 230 18.63 -7.24 4.53
CA SER A 230 17.29 -7.78 4.30
C SER A 230 16.37 -7.53 5.51
N PRO A 231 15.18 -6.91 5.33
CA PRO A 231 14.24 -6.67 6.41
C PRO A 231 13.44 -7.93 6.76
N PHE A 232 13.41 -8.22 8.06
CA PHE A 232 12.39 -9.05 8.68
C PHE A 232 11.22 -8.18 9.11
N TYR A 233 10.02 -8.57 8.70
CA TYR A 233 8.78 -7.88 9.07
C TYR A 233 7.81 -8.84 9.73
N ILE A 234 6.92 -8.31 10.58
CA ILE A 234 5.85 -9.11 11.19
C ILE A 234 4.88 -9.52 10.08
N LYS A 235 4.76 -10.81 9.82
CA LYS A 235 3.81 -11.36 8.86
C LYS A 235 2.44 -11.58 9.49
N GLU A 236 2.44 -12.09 10.72
CA GLU A 236 1.22 -12.37 11.46
C GLU A 236 1.52 -12.48 12.95
N ILE A 237 0.50 -12.18 13.77
CA ILE A 237 0.50 -12.49 15.19
C ILE A 237 -0.71 -13.37 15.45
N LYS A 238 -0.49 -14.59 15.92
CA LYS A 238 -1.55 -15.57 16.16
C LYS A 238 -1.58 -16.02 17.60
N GLU A 239 -2.77 -16.07 18.19
CA GLU A 239 -2.96 -16.72 19.48
C GLU A 239 -2.58 -18.20 19.38
N THR A 240 -1.99 -18.72 20.44
CA THR A 240 -1.67 -20.14 20.57
C THR A 240 -2.01 -20.63 21.98
N ARG A 241 -1.93 -21.94 22.17
CA ARG A 241 -2.20 -22.57 23.45
C ARG A 241 -1.27 -21.99 24.53
N THR A 242 -1.87 -21.46 25.58
CA THR A 242 -1.11 -20.99 26.73
C THR A 242 -0.58 -22.18 27.54
N PRO A 243 0.74 -22.28 27.78
CA PRO A 243 1.31 -23.34 28.60
C PRO A 243 0.72 -23.33 30.01
N ARG A 244 0.51 -24.52 30.60
CA ARG A 244 0.05 -24.63 31.99
C ARG A 244 1.06 -24.06 32.99
N THR A 245 2.35 -24.09 32.64
CA THR A 245 3.45 -23.55 33.44
C THR A 245 4.35 -22.68 32.57
N LEU A 246 4.60 -21.44 32.98
CA LEU A 246 5.50 -20.51 32.29
C LEU A 246 6.91 -20.67 32.86
N THR A 247 7.66 -21.65 32.37
CA THR A 247 8.89 -22.10 33.04
C THR A 247 10.07 -21.13 32.94
N GLN A 248 10.11 -20.23 31.96
CA GLN A 248 11.06 -19.11 31.91
C GLN A 248 10.46 -17.94 31.12
N THR A 249 10.40 -16.76 31.73
CA THR A 249 9.94 -15.55 31.03
C THR A 249 10.92 -14.42 31.24
N VAL A 250 11.36 -13.79 30.15
CA VAL A 250 12.15 -12.56 30.21
C VAL A 250 11.24 -11.38 29.84
N SER A 251 11.53 -10.20 30.36
CA SER A 251 10.80 -9.00 29.95
C SER A 251 10.97 -8.75 28.46
N PHE A 252 9.88 -8.47 27.73
CA PHE A 252 9.96 -8.14 26.31
C PHE A 252 10.75 -6.84 26.05
N SER A 253 10.76 -5.92 27.02
CA SER A 253 11.65 -4.74 27.04
C SER A 253 13.15 -5.08 27.00
N GLY A 254 13.51 -6.33 27.32
CA GLY A 254 14.85 -6.85 27.12
C GLY A 254 15.26 -6.90 25.64
N LEU A 255 14.30 -7.09 24.73
CA LEU A 255 14.53 -7.30 23.29
C LEU A 255 14.49 -6.01 22.46
N VAL A 256 13.81 -4.98 22.96
CA VAL A 256 13.54 -3.75 22.20
C VAL A 256 13.95 -2.51 22.97
N LYS A 257 14.23 -1.43 22.25
CA LYS A 257 14.55 -0.10 22.78
C LYS A 257 13.67 0.94 22.10
N LYS A 258 13.06 1.83 22.90
CA LYS A 258 12.24 2.92 22.37
C LYS A 258 13.13 3.93 21.63
N ASN A 259 12.72 4.35 20.45
CA ASN A 259 13.39 5.36 19.63
C ASN A 259 12.74 6.75 19.79
N LYS A 260 13.32 7.76 19.15
CA LYS A 260 12.86 9.16 19.22
C LYS A 260 11.46 9.39 18.63
N ASN A 261 10.96 8.48 17.80
CA ASN A 261 9.66 8.58 17.14
C ASN A 261 8.57 7.76 17.88
N ASN A 262 8.81 7.40 19.15
CA ASN A 262 7.94 6.54 19.95
C ASN A 262 7.71 5.11 19.41
N LEU A 263 8.53 4.66 18.46
CA LEU A 263 8.56 3.26 18.02
C LEU A 263 9.61 2.48 18.82
N TYR A 264 9.61 1.17 18.67
CA TYR A 264 10.53 0.26 19.35
C TYR A 264 11.43 -0.44 18.32
N CYS A 265 12.74 -0.15 18.40
CA CYS A 265 13.77 -0.83 17.62
C CYS A 265 14.17 -2.14 18.33
N TRP A 266 14.47 -3.17 17.56
CA TRP A 266 15.05 -4.41 18.07
C TRP A 266 16.52 -4.19 18.43
N LYS A 267 16.93 -4.68 19.61
CA LYS A 267 18.34 -4.57 20.04
C LYS A 267 19.26 -5.48 19.22
N ASP A 268 18.79 -6.71 18.97
CA ASP A 268 19.48 -7.72 18.17
C ASP A 268 18.49 -8.46 17.28
N ASN A 269 19.00 -9.09 16.22
CA ASN A 269 18.28 -10.13 15.51
C ASN A 269 18.25 -11.42 16.36
N LYS A 270 17.08 -11.77 16.89
CA LYS A 270 16.85 -13.03 17.63
C LYS A 270 16.27 -14.15 16.75
N LEU A 271 16.03 -13.90 15.48
CA LEU A 271 15.43 -14.89 14.58
C LEU A 271 16.52 -15.79 14.01
N ASP A 272 17.55 -15.19 13.41
CA ASP A 272 18.69 -15.93 12.90
C ASP A 272 20.01 -15.25 13.28
N SER A 273 21.11 -15.97 13.04
CA SER A 273 22.46 -15.48 13.32
C SER A 273 23.03 -14.61 12.19
N ASN A 274 22.22 -14.16 11.22
CA ASN A 274 22.70 -13.36 10.10
C ASN A 274 22.65 -11.87 10.44
N THR A 275 23.83 -11.24 10.51
CA THR A 275 23.99 -9.82 10.83
C THR A 275 23.44 -8.88 9.75
N LYS A 276 23.27 -9.35 8.51
CA LYS A 276 22.64 -8.60 7.42
C LYS A 276 21.11 -8.63 7.47
N HIS A 277 20.53 -9.48 8.31
CA HIS A 277 19.08 -9.53 8.51
C HIS A 277 18.73 -8.68 9.73
N LYS A 278 17.85 -7.68 9.54
CA LYS A 278 17.43 -6.78 10.63
C LYS A 278 15.91 -6.75 10.70
N LEU A 279 15.37 -6.70 11.91
CA LEU A 279 13.92 -6.60 12.13
C LEU A 279 13.46 -5.15 12.02
N LEU A 280 12.32 -4.94 11.38
CA LEU A 280 11.67 -3.63 11.34
C LEU A 280 11.21 -3.18 12.72
N ASP A 281 11.26 -1.88 12.94
CA ASP A 281 10.70 -1.21 14.11
C ASP A 281 9.20 -1.50 14.24
N ILE A 282 8.75 -1.56 15.49
CA ILE A 282 7.36 -1.90 15.84
C ILE A 282 6.76 -0.82 16.75
N HIS A 283 5.44 -0.67 16.70
CA HIS A 283 4.69 0.07 17.72
C HIS A 283 4.26 -0.89 18.82
N VAL A 284 4.40 -0.50 20.09
CA VAL A 284 3.98 -1.35 21.22
C VAL A 284 3.29 -0.50 22.29
N GLU A 285 2.12 -0.94 22.72
CA GLU A 285 1.41 -0.38 23.88
C GLU A 285 1.47 -1.37 25.04
N ASN A 286 1.66 -0.87 26.27
CA ASN A 286 1.80 -1.67 27.50
C ASN A 286 2.94 -2.71 27.42
N LEU A 287 4.12 -2.28 26.96
CA LEU A 287 5.31 -3.12 26.79
C LEU A 287 5.66 -3.96 28.03
N ASP A 288 5.51 -3.39 29.22
CA ASP A 288 5.82 -4.03 30.51
C ASP A 288 4.93 -5.26 30.81
N LYS A 289 3.76 -5.32 30.16
CA LYS A 289 2.79 -6.43 30.24
C LYS A 289 3.13 -7.58 29.30
N ILE A 290 4.09 -7.41 28.39
CA ILE A 290 4.52 -8.44 27.44
C ILE A 290 5.77 -9.14 27.98
N LYS A 291 5.75 -10.47 27.94
CA LYS A 291 6.86 -11.33 28.33
C LYS A 291 7.30 -12.18 27.14
N PHE A 292 8.60 -12.25 26.94
CA PHE A 292 9.22 -13.16 25.98
C PHE A 292 9.30 -14.56 26.58
N LEU A 293 8.89 -15.58 25.80
CA LEU A 293 9.00 -16.99 26.18
C LEU A 293 10.14 -17.70 25.46
N LYS A 294 10.14 -17.64 24.12
CA LYS A 294 11.13 -18.30 23.26
C LYS A 294 11.07 -17.74 21.84
N ASN A 295 12.07 -18.07 21.03
CA ASN A 295 12.14 -17.77 19.61
C ASN A 295 12.44 -19.02 18.78
N SER A 296 12.21 -18.92 17.47
CA SER A 296 12.70 -19.83 16.45
C SER A 296 13.28 -19.01 15.29
N LYS A 297 13.70 -19.68 14.21
CA LYS A 297 14.26 -19.03 13.01
C LYS A 297 13.36 -17.97 12.35
N SER A 298 12.06 -18.02 12.60
CA SER A 298 11.09 -17.13 11.95
C SER A 298 9.95 -16.70 12.88
N SER A 299 10.07 -16.91 14.19
CA SER A 299 9.02 -16.51 15.12
C SER A 299 9.50 -16.18 16.52
N ILE A 300 8.73 -15.36 17.23
CA ILE A 300 8.89 -15.08 18.64
C ILE A 300 7.59 -15.42 19.35
N THR A 301 7.66 -16.22 20.41
CA THR A 301 6.53 -16.54 21.28
C THR A 301 6.53 -15.60 22.47
N ILE A 302 5.40 -14.93 22.69
CA ILE A 302 5.19 -14.00 23.81
C ILE A 302 3.99 -14.43 24.67
N TYR A 303 4.01 -14.00 25.92
CA TYR A 303 2.88 -14.09 26.85
C TYR A 303 2.48 -12.67 27.30
N THR A 304 1.19 -12.42 27.40
CA THR A 304 0.64 -11.14 27.87
C THR A 304 0.05 -11.30 29.27
N LYS A 305 0.48 -10.46 30.21
CA LYS A 305 -0.08 -10.40 31.58
C LYS A 305 -1.38 -9.60 31.65
N ASP A 306 -1.53 -8.64 30.75
CA ASP A 306 -2.67 -7.75 30.63
C ASP A 306 -2.84 -7.38 29.15
N LYS A 307 -3.89 -6.63 28.81
CA LYS A 307 -4.11 -6.11 27.46
C LYS A 307 -2.90 -5.30 27.00
N ALA A 308 -2.42 -5.61 25.81
CA ALA A 308 -1.31 -4.93 25.17
C ALA A 308 -1.59 -4.80 23.67
N GLN A 309 -0.71 -4.14 22.94
CA GLN A 309 -0.82 -4.05 21.48
C GLN A 309 0.58 -4.13 20.86
N ILE A 310 0.71 -4.87 19.77
CA ILE A 310 1.88 -4.81 18.89
C ILE A 310 1.40 -4.41 17.50
N ASN A 311 1.96 -3.33 16.96
CA ASN A 311 1.49 -2.65 15.77
C ASN A 311 -0.01 -2.36 15.85
N ASP A 312 -0.81 -2.92 14.95
CA ASP A 312 -2.27 -2.84 14.87
C ASP A 312 -2.98 -4.03 15.52
N MET A 313 -2.24 -5.01 16.04
CA MET A 313 -2.82 -6.21 16.64
C MET A 313 -3.04 -6.03 18.16
N PRO A 314 -4.30 -5.97 18.63
CA PRO A 314 -4.60 -6.02 20.05
C PRO A 314 -4.29 -7.42 20.60
N LEU A 315 -3.72 -7.47 21.80
CA LEU A 315 -3.39 -8.68 22.53
C LEU A 315 -4.21 -8.71 23.82
N GLU A 316 -4.88 -9.83 24.08
CA GLU A 316 -5.69 -10.03 25.27
C GLU A 316 -4.83 -10.39 26.49
N ALA A 317 -5.39 -10.22 27.68
CA ALA A 317 -4.73 -10.60 28.93
C ALA A 317 -4.65 -12.13 29.08
N ASN A 318 -3.55 -12.60 29.68
CA ASN A 318 -3.32 -14.01 30.01
C ASN A 318 -3.34 -14.97 28.81
N LYS A 319 -2.84 -14.49 27.66
CA LYS A 319 -2.76 -15.27 26.42
C LYS A 319 -1.32 -15.40 25.94
N THR A 320 -1.09 -16.43 25.13
CA THR A 320 0.18 -16.66 24.46
C THR A 320 0.00 -16.41 22.97
N TYR A 321 0.93 -15.69 22.38
CA TYR A 321 0.92 -15.38 20.95
C TYR A 321 2.24 -15.80 20.29
N ILE A 322 2.16 -16.21 19.03
CA ILE A 322 3.30 -16.40 18.15
C ILE A 322 3.32 -15.23 17.15
N ILE A 323 4.34 -14.40 17.25
CA ILE A 323 4.68 -13.38 16.25
C ILE A 323 5.51 -14.09 15.19
N LYS A 324 4.98 -14.24 13.98
CA LYS A 324 5.73 -14.77 12.84
C LYS A 324 6.31 -13.65 12.01
N PHE A 325 7.54 -13.87 11.58
CA PHE A 325 8.29 -12.93 10.75
C PHE A 325 8.51 -13.54 9.36
N GLN A 326 8.55 -12.67 8.36
CA GLN A 326 8.94 -13.03 7.00
C GLN A 326 10.12 -12.16 6.58
N LEU A 327 11.09 -12.75 5.88
CA LEU A 327 12.23 -12.06 5.31
C LEU A 327 11.87 -11.57 3.91
N LEU A 328 12.20 -10.31 3.60
CA LEU A 328 12.34 -9.87 2.22
C LEU A 328 13.82 -9.93 1.84
N ASP A 329 14.18 -10.93 1.03
CA ASP A 329 15.56 -11.10 0.60
C ASP A 329 15.98 -9.97 -0.34
N ARG A 330 17.05 -9.28 0.05
CA ARG A 330 17.69 -8.18 -0.69
C ARG A 330 19.18 -8.44 -0.90
N SER A 331 19.63 -9.69 -0.76
CA SER A 331 21.05 -10.08 -0.91
C SER A 331 21.69 -9.60 -2.22
N GLY A 332 20.91 -9.52 -3.31
CA GLY A 332 21.35 -9.01 -4.61
C GLY A 332 21.22 -7.49 -4.84
N SER A 333 20.78 -6.72 -3.84
CA SER A 333 20.59 -5.26 -3.99
C SER A 333 21.83 -4.50 -3.56
N ASN A 334 22.26 -3.52 -4.36
CA ASN A 334 23.41 -2.66 -4.04
C ASN A 334 23.01 -1.31 -3.42
N ASN A 335 21.72 -1.00 -3.37
CA ASN A 335 21.22 0.33 -3.01
C ASN A 335 20.60 0.34 -1.61
N GLY A 336 20.77 1.46 -0.91
CA GLY A 336 20.08 1.75 0.34
C GLY A 336 18.60 2.03 0.12
N GLU A 337 17.74 1.54 1.02
CA GLU A 337 16.30 1.79 0.97
C GLU A 337 15.70 1.79 2.37
N TYR A 338 14.76 2.71 2.60
CA TYR A 338 14.03 2.83 3.86
C TYR A 338 12.85 1.89 3.84
N PHE A 339 12.60 1.21 4.96
CA PHE A 339 11.46 0.31 5.15
C PHE A 339 10.71 0.63 6.43
N MET A 340 9.39 0.51 6.36
CA MET A 340 8.49 0.61 7.51
C MET A 340 7.41 -0.47 7.40
N HIS A 341 6.97 -1.02 8.54
CA HIS A 341 5.79 -1.88 8.55
C HIS A 341 4.55 -1.04 8.27
N LYS A 342 3.69 -1.50 7.36
CA LYS A 342 2.54 -0.73 6.88
C LYS A 342 1.60 -0.30 8.02
N SER A 343 1.37 -1.17 8.98
CA SER A 343 0.41 -0.92 10.07
C SER A 343 0.86 0.09 11.13
N ILE A 344 2.05 0.69 10.98
CA ILE A 344 2.51 1.77 11.86
C ILE A 344 2.72 3.10 11.12
N ILE A 345 2.33 3.18 9.84
CA ILE A 345 2.38 4.43 9.06
C ILE A 345 1.56 5.55 9.72
N ASP A 346 0.42 5.18 10.33
CA ASP A 346 -0.46 6.11 11.06
C ASP A 346 0.20 6.74 12.29
N LYS A 347 1.40 6.28 12.68
CA LYS A 347 2.21 6.88 13.75
C LYS A 347 3.06 8.05 13.27
N ILE A 348 3.20 8.25 11.96
CA ILE A 348 3.87 9.43 11.41
C ILE A 348 2.89 10.61 11.52
N PRO A 349 3.28 11.72 12.20
CA PRO A 349 2.43 12.89 12.33
C PRO A 349 1.99 13.42 10.96
N SER A 350 0.68 13.63 10.80
CA SER A 350 0.12 14.11 9.54
C SER A 350 0.48 15.58 9.29
N LYS A 351 0.87 15.86 8.05
CA LYS A 351 1.12 17.18 7.46
C LYS A 351 0.09 17.55 6.39
N GLU A 352 -1.08 16.92 6.42
CA GLU A 352 -2.19 17.19 5.51
C GLU A 352 -2.54 18.69 5.46
N ASN A 353 -2.74 19.33 6.62
CA ASN A 353 -3.05 20.76 6.67
C ASN A 353 -1.93 21.64 6.11
N MET A 354 -0.68 21.24 6.27
CA MET A 354 0.47 21.96 5.72
C MET A 354 0.45 21.88 4.19
N MET A 355 0.26 20.67 3.64
CA MET A 355 0.13 20.45 2.20
C MET A 355 -1.04 21.26 1.61
N LEU A 356 -2.22 21.23 2.26
CA LEU A 356 -3.39 21.99 1.81
C LEU A 356 -3.13 23.51 1.83
N ASN A 357 -2.40 24.01 2.80
CA ASN A 357 -2.04 25.43 2.89
C ASN A 357 -1.03 25.83 1.81
N ASP A 358 -0.03 25.00 1.54
CA ASP A 358 0.94 25.25 0.47
C ASP A 358 0.26 25.29 -0.90
N ILE A 359 -0.66 24.34 -1.18
CA ILE A 359 -1.49 24.37 -2.39
C ILE A 359 -2.32 25.66 -2.42
N ARG A 360 -3.03 26.01 -1.34
CA ARG A 360 -3.83 27.25 -1.27
C ARG A 360 -3.01 28.50 -1.53
N GLN A 361 -1.79 28.58 -1.01
CA GLN A 361 -0.91 29.73 -1.23
C GLN A 361 -0.43 29.79 -2.68
N TYR A 362 -0.10 28.64 -3.27
CA TYR A 362 0.38 28.58 -4.66
C TYR A 362 -0.71 28.91 -5.69
N LEU A 363 -1.98 28.65 -5.37
CA LEU A 363 -3.12 28.96 -6.26
C LEU A 363 -3.55 30.43 -6.26
N LYS A 364 -3.08 31.24 -5.31
CA LYS A 364 -3.32 32.69 -5.24
C LYS A 364 -2.35 33.42 -6.16
#